data_AF-A0A6J8DTQ1-F1
#
_entry.id   AF-A0A6J8DTQ1-F1
#
_cell.length_a   1.000
_cell.length_b   1.000
_cell.length_c   1.000
_cell.angle_alpha   90.00
_cell.angle_beta   90.00
_cell.angle_gamma   90.00
#
_symmetry.space_group_name_H-M   'P 1'
#
loop_
_entity.id
_entity.type
_entity.pdbx_description
1 polymer ?
#
loop_
_entity_poly.entity_id
_entity_poly.type
_entity_poly.pdbx_seq_one_letter_code
_entity_poly.pdbx_strand_id
1 'polypeptide(L)'
;MKMIEIVLLLLASNTLANAVSDRVDAPLLDRDNAPLVATLDLSNAKSVSKNMLSEAMETKMTDLVKMKLEEVLATLYLEEDVKRYIDNVKNNLTVNITDDIKRISDARILEKEPRRKDDRALSMCLGIKGSSYSHIKSVRRNCTSKTTCGSICKGVDNSLQCFNALHLYGRSESVAYSSAHVYGNGGCSATYCGPNYCCCFK
;
A
#
# COMPACT_ATOMS: atom_id res chain seq x y z
N MET A 1 36.98 -38.67 -55.09
CA MET A 1 35.58 -39.16 -55.06
C MET A 1 35.22 -40.00 -53.84
N LYS A 2 36.16 -40.48 -53.01
CA LYS A 2 35.86 -41.33 -51.83
C LYS A 2 35.38 -40.58 -50.57
N MET A 3 35.63 -39.27 -50.45
CA MET A 3 35.27 -38.50 -49.24
C MET A 3 33.76 -38.17 -49.16
N ILE A 4 33.10 -38.02 -50.30
CA ILE A 4 31.65 -37.72 -50.36
C ILE A 4 30.82 -38.96 -49.99
N GLU A 5 31.29 -40.17 -50.32
CA GLU A 5 30.65 -41.42 -49.88
C GLU A 5 30.73 -41.59 -48.36
N ILE A 6 31.83 -41.19 -47.71
CA ILE A 6 31.98 -41.28 -46.25
C ILE A 6 31.05 -40.30 -45.53
N VAL A 7 30.87 -39.08 -46.07
CA VAL A 7 29.95 -38.09 -45.49
C VAL A 7 28.48 -38.50 -45.69
N LEU A 8 28.13 -39.08 -46.84
CA LEU A 8 26.80 -39.64 -47.07
C LEU A 8 26.53 -40.88 -46.22
N LEU A 9 27.55 -41.73 -45.96
CA LEU A 9 27.45 -42.86 -45.03
C LEU A 9 27.30 -42.40 -43.58
N LEU A 10 27.97 -41.34 -43.15
CA LEU A 10 27.80 -40.76 -41.80
C LEU A 10 26.42 -40.12 -41.61
N LEU A 11 25.89 -39.45 -42.65
CA LEU A 11 24.55 -38.87 -42.62
C LEU A 11 23.45 -39.94 -42.73
N ALA A 12 23.67 -41.03 -43.48
CA ALA A 12 22.74 -42.16 -43.59
C ALA A 12 22.75 -43.07 -42.35
N SER A 13 23.89 -43.18 -41.65
CA SER A 13 23.98 -43.92 -40.39
C SER A 13 23.16 -43.25 -39.27
N ASN A 14 23.06 -41.91 -39.29
CA ASN A 14 22.25 -41.15 -38.34
C ASN A 14 20.74 -41.17 -38.65
N THR A 15 20.33 -41.48 -39.88
CA THR A 15 18.91 -41.65 -40.19
C THR A 15 18.40 -43.07 -39.92
N LEU A 16 19.26 -44.10 -39.98
CA LEU A 16 18.89 -45.48 -39.60
C LEU A 16 18.97 -45.78 -38.10
N ALA A 17 19.69 -44.98 -37.30
CA ALA A 17 19.78 -45.17 -35.84
C ALA A 17 18.51 -44.74 -35.06
N ASN A 18 17.51 -44.17 -35.73
CA ASN A 18 16.26 -43.73 -35.10
C ASN A 18 15.22 -44.86 -34.85
N ALA A 19 15.60 -46.13 -34.97
CA ALA A 19 14.70 -47.26 -34.73
C ALA A 19 15.00 -48.06 -33.45
N VAL A 20 16.10 -47.80 -32.72
CA VAL A 20 16.38 -48.50 -31.46
C VAL A 20 16.96 -47.53 -30.43
N SER A 21 16.29 -47.48 -29.29
CA SER A 21 16.70 -46.82 -28.06
C SER A 21 18.17 -47.11 -27.72
N ASP A 22 19.03 -46.12 -27.92
CA ASP A 22 19.99 -45.60 -26.93
C ASP A 22 20.70 -44.39 -27.54
N ARG A 23 20.54 -43.23 -26.90
CA ARG A 23 21.08 -41.94 -27.35
C ARG A 23 22.61 -41.99 -27.28
N VAL A 24 23.24 -42.14 -28.44
CA VAL A 24 24.64 -41.71 -28.62
C VAL A 24 24.59 -40.27 -29.12
N ASP A 25 24.61 -39.32 -28.19
CA ASP A 25 24.94 -37.92 -28.49
C ASP A 25 26.41 -37.89 -28.91
N ALA A 26 26.70 -38.02 -30.20
CA ALA A 26 28.02 -37.75 -30.72
C ALA A 26 28.21 -36.23 -30.67
N PRO A 27 29.11 -35.69 -29.81
CA PRO A 27 29.36 -34.26 -29.80
C PRO A 27 29.92 -33.86 -31.17
N LEU A 28 29.28 -32.89 -31.82
CA LEU A 28 29.79 -32.20 -33.02
C LEU A 28 30.90 -31.20 -32.63
N LEU A 29 31.80 -31.65 -31.77
CA LEU A 29 32.98 -30.93 -31.32
C LEU A 29 34.21 -31.70 -31.79
N ASP A 30 35.23 -30.99 -32.25
CA ASP A 30 36.53 -31.61 -32.48
C ASP A 30 37.23 -31.93 -31.15
N ARG A 31 38.48 -32.40 -31.24
CA ARG A 31 39.29 -32.78 -30.07
C ARG A 31 39.59 -31.62 -29.13
N ASP A 32 39.35 -30.38 -29.57
CA ASP A 32 39.64 -29.12 -28.86
C ASP A 32 38.35 -28.39 -28.44
N ASN A 33 37.20 -29.07 -28.43
CA ASN A 33 35.88 -28.48 -28.14
C ASN A 33 35.45 -27.37 -29.11
N ALA A 34 36.03 -27.29 -30.31
CA ALA A 34 35.57 -26.38 -31.36
C ALA A 34 34.41 -27.02 -32.13
N PRO A 35 33.36 -26.27 -32.53
CA PRO A 35 32.30 -26.80 -33.36
C PRO A 35 32.88 -27.36 -34.67
N LEU A 36 32.65 -28.65 -34.96
CA LEU A 36 33.15 -29.35 -36.17
C LEU A 36 32.78 -28.63 -37.48
N VAL A 37 31.75 -27.77 -37.45
CA VAL A 37 31.33 -26.93 -38.57
C VAL A 37 32.37 -25.87 -38.93
N ALA A 38 33.12 -25.33 -37.95
CA ALA A 38 34.16 -24.34 -38.20
C ALA A 38 35.32 -24.89 -39.04
N THR A 39 35.47 -26.21 -39.10
CA THR A 39 36.52 -26.91 -39.86
C THR A 39 36.08 -27.45 -41.22
N LEU A 40 34.80 -27.34 -41.58
CA LEU A 40 34.27 -27.81 -42.87
C LEU A 40 34.50 -26.76 -43.96
N ASP A 41 35.58 -26.90 -44.74
CA ASP A 41 35.81 -26.08 -45.94
C ASP A 41 34.83 -26.48 -47.05
N LEU A 42 33.74 -25.71 -47.14
CA LEU A 42 32.70 -25.88 -48.13
C LEU A 42 32.98 -25.10 -49.43
N SER A 43 34.14 -24.45 -49.59
CA SER A 43 34.44 -23.61 -50.77
C SER A 43 34.12 -24.32 -52.10
N ASN A 44 34.43 -25.63 -52.18
CA ASN A 44 34.23 -26.47 -53.36
C ASN A 44 32.91 -27.30 -53.39
N ALA A 45 32.04 -27.16 -52.39
CA ALA A 45 30.77 -27.89 -52.36
C ALA A 45 29.75 -27.30 -53.35
N LYS A 46 28.96 -28.16 -54.00
CA LYS A 46 27.82 -27.74 -54.85
C LYS A 46 26.83 -26.92 -54.02
N SER A 47 26.25 -25.88 -54.61
CA SER A 47 25.30 -24.96 -53.97
C SER A 47 24.15 -25.68 -53.25
N VAL A 48 23.62 -26.75 -53.85
CA VAL A 48 22.56 -27.58 -53.26
C VAL A 48 22.96 -28.16 -51.90
N SER A 49 24.19 -28.66 -51.76
CA SER A 49 24.68 -29.24 -50.50
C SER A 49 24.95 -28.18 -49.43
N LYS A 50 25.36 -26.97 -49.84
CA LYS A 50 25.52 -25.83 -48.93
C LYS A 50 24.18 -25.40 -48.33
N ASN A 51 23.15 -25.30 -49.17
CA ASN A 51 21.82 -24.89 -48.74
C ASN A 51 21.20 -25.92 -47.78
N MET A 52 21.29 -27.21 -48.10
CA MET A 52 20.77 -28.28 -47.22
C MET A 52 21.47 -28.31 -45.86
N LEU A 53 22.79 -28.08 -45.81
CA LEU A 53 23.52 -28.02 -44.54
C LEU A 53 23.15 -26.78 -43.73
N SER A 54 23.03 -25.62 -44.39
CA SER A 54 22.60 -24.38 -43.74
C SER A 54 21.22 -24.51 -43.12
N GLU A 55 20.24 -25.04 -43.86
CA GLU A 55 18.88 -25.28 -43.38
C GLU A 55 18.85 -26.27 -42.20
N ALA A 56 19.61 -27.36 -42.30
CA ALA A 56 19.70 -28.34 -41.21
C ALA A 56 20.34 -27.75 -39.94
N MET A 57 21.36 -26.91 -40.11
CA MET A 57 22.01 -26.21 -39.00
C MET A 57 21.09 -25.18 -38.36
N GLU A 58 20.43 -24.34 -39.13
CA GLU A 58 19.49 -23.34 -38.63
C GLU A 58 18.34 -24.01 -37.85
N THR A 59 17.82 -25.11 -38.38
CA THR A 59 16.76 -25.89 -37.71
C THR A 59 17.26 -26.43 -36.37
N LYS A 60 18.43 -27.09 -36.35
CA LYS A 60 18.99 -27.66 -35.12
C LYS A 60 19.37 -26.60 -34.09
N MET A 61 19.88 -25.46 -34.53
CA MET A 61 20.25 -24.36 -33.64
C MET A 61 19.00 -23.72 -33.03
N THR A 62 17.92 -23.60 -33.81
CA THR A 62 16.61 -23.14 -33.32
C THR A 62 16.02 -24.09 -32.28
N ASP A 63 16.07 -25.41 -32.55
CA ASP A 63 15.61 -26.43 -31.59
C ASP A 63 16.40 -26.41 -30.29
N LEU A 64 17.73 -26.24 -30.37
CA LEU A 64 18.61 -26.19 -29.20
C LEU A 64 18.35 -24.95 -28.34
N VAL A 65 18.17 -23.79 -28.98
CA VAL A 65 17.82 -22.53 -28.30
C VAL A 65 16.45 -22.66 -27.62
N LYS A 66 15.47 -23.28 -28.28
CA LYS A 66 14.14 -23.49 -27.72
C LYS A 66 14.17 -24.39 -26.49
N MET A 67 14.87 -25.53 -26.53
CA MET A 67 15.02 -26.41 -25.36
C MET A 67 15.70 -25.72 -24.18
N LYS A 68 16.78 -24.96 -24.44
CA LYS A 68 17.50 -24.22 -23.40
C LYS A 68 16.63 -23.14 -22.77
N LEU A 69 15.80 -22.46 -23.57
CA LEU A 69 14.87 -21.46 -23.08
C LEU A 69 13.77 -22.07 -22.21
N GLU A 70 13.24 -23.23 -22.59
CA GLU A 70 12.25 -23.98 -21.79
C GLU A 70 12.83 -24.47 -20.46
N GLU A 71 14.08 -24.95 -20.45
CA GLU A 71 14.81 -25.34 -19.23
C GLU A 71 15.01 -24.14 -18.29
N VAL A 72 15.43 -22.99 -18.83
CA VAL A 72 15.59 -21.74 -18.06
C VAL A 72 14.24 -21.22 -17.53
N LEU A 73 13.19 -21.28 -18.33
CA LEU A 73 11.82 -20.94 -17.92
C LEU A 73 11.30 -21.86 -16.81
N ALA A 74 11.60 -23.16 -16.87
CA ALA A 74 11.25 -24.10 -15.82
C ALA A 74 11.97 -23.81 -14.49
N THR A 75 13.23 -23.35 -14.53
CA THR A 75 13.93 -22.87 -13.33
C THR A 75 13.49 -21.49 -12.83
N LEU A 76 12.90 -20.67 -13.70
CA LEU A 76 12.35 -19.35 -13.35
C LEU A 76 10.85 -19.40 -12.97
N TYR A 77 10.22 -20.57 -13.07
CA TYR A 77 8.89 -20.78 -12.49
C TYR A 77 9.02 -20.60 -10.97
N LEU A 78 8.66 -19.41 -10.51
CA LEU A 78 8.39 -19.16 -9.10
C LEU A 78 7.42 -20.24 -8.64
N GLU A 79 7.90 -21.15 -7.78
CA GLU A 79 7.09 -22.22 -7.21
C GLU A 79 5.78 -21.61 -6.72
N GLU A 80 4.65 -22.27 -6.98
CA GLU A 80 3.32 -21.76 -6.59
C GLU A 80 3.26 -21.38 -5.11
N ASP A 81 4.09 -22.03 -4.28
CA ASP A 81 4.23 -21.75 -2.86
C ASP A 81 4.84 -20.36 -2.58
N VAL A 82 5.82 -19.91 -3.37
CA VAL A 82 6.39 -18.56 -3.27
C VAL A 82 5.34 -17.53 -3.66
N LYS A 83 4.57 -17.79 -4.72
CA LYS A 83 3.48 -16.92 -5.16
C LYS A 83 2.38 -16.82 -4.09
N ARG A 84 1.98 -17.96 -3.52
CA ARG A 84 1.01 -18.03 -2.42
C ARG A 84 1.50 -17.31 -1.16
N TYR A 85 2.79 -17.43 -0.85
CA TYR A 85 3.40 -16.70 0.26
C TYR A 85 3.34 -15.18 0.04
N ILE A 86 3.70 -14.71 -1.16
CA ILE A 86 3.63 -13.29 -1.53
C ILE A 86 2.19 -12.77 -1.42
N ASP A 87 1.20 -13.52 -1.92
CA ASP A 87 -0.21 -13.12 -1.86
C ASP A 87 -0.73 -13.06 -0.41
N ASN A 88 -0.34 -14.00 0.44
CA ASN A 88 -0.70 -13.98 1.87
C ASN A 88 -0.09 -12.78 2.59
N VAL A 89 1.19 -12.48 2.36
CA VAL A 89 1.85 -11.30 2.94
C VAL A 89 1.17 -10.02 2.47
N LYS A 90 0.86 -9.93 1.17
CA LYS A 90 0.18 -8.76 0.59
C LYS A 90 -1.21 -8.54 1.19
N ASN A 91 -2.00 -9.61 1.32
CA ASN A 91 -3.36 -9.52 1.87
C ASN A 91 -3.33 -9.13 3.35
N ASN A 92 -2.48 -9.78 4.16
CA ASN A 92 -2.32 -9.43 5.58
C ASN A 92 -1.86 -7.99 5.78
N LEU A 93 -0.88 -7.54 4.99
CA LEU A 93 -0.39 -6.16 5.06
C LEU A 93 -1.47 -5.16 4.66
N THR A 94 -2.25 -5.46 3.63
CA THR A 94 -3.34 -4.59 3.15
C THR A 94 -4.44 -4.43 4.21
N VAL A 95 -4.86 -5.52 4.85
CA VAL A 95 -5.88 -5.49 5.91
C VAL A 95 -5.37 -4.69 7.11
N ASN A 96 -4.16 -4.97 7.58
CA ASN A 96 -3.58 -4.27 8.73
C ASN A 96 -3.42 -2.76 8.49
N ILE A 97 -2.92 -2.37 7.31
CA ILE A 97 -2.79 -0.95 6.95
C ILE A 97 -4.15 -0.27 6.87
N THR A 98 -5.17 -0.94 6.30
CA THR A 98 -6.52 -0.37 6.18
C THR A 98 -7.15 -0.12 7.54
N ASP A 99 -7.05 -1.10 8.45
CA ASP A 99 -7.57 -0.97 9.81
C ASP A 99 -6.83 0.12 10.60
N ASP A 100 -5.51 0.23 10.46
CA ASP A 100 -4.73 1.28 11.10
C ASP A 100 -5.09 2.68 10.58
N ILE A 101 -5.23 2.85 9.27
CA ILE A 101 -5.68 4.12 8.67
C ILE A 101 -7.05 4.49 9.22
N LYS A 102 -7.98 3.53 9.31
CA LYS A 102 -9.32 3.77 9.84
C LYS A 102 -9.28 4.19 11.31
N ARG A 103 -8.54 3.46 12.16
CA ARG A 103 -8.38 3.82 13.58
C ARG A 103 -7.78 5.21 13.76
N ILE A 104 -6.74 5.55 13.00
CA ILE A 104 -6.09 6.87 13.07
C ILE A 104 -7.05 7.97 12.61
N SER A 105 -7.81 7.73 11.54
CA SER A 105 -8.82 8.67 11.04
C SER A 105 -9.91 8.92 12.08
N ASP A 106 -10.48 7.87 12.64
CA ASP A 106 -11.57 7.95 13.63
C ASP A 106 -11.08 8.65 14.91
N ALA A 107 -9.88 8.33 15.39
CA ALA A 107 -9.28 8.99 16.55
C ALA A 107 -9.08 10.51 16.29
N ARG A 108 -8.62 10.90 15.10
CA ARG A 108 -8.47 12.32 14.73
C ARG A 108 -9.80 13.07 14.63
N ILE A 109 -10.88 12.40 14.25
CA ILE A 109 -12.23 12.99 14.23
C ILE A 109 -12.74 13.19 15.66
N LEU A 110 -12.58 12.17 16.51
CA LEU A 110 -12.98 12.23 17.92
C LEU A 110 -12.20 13.29 18.72
N GLU A 111 -10.94 13.57 18.39
CA GLU A 111 -10.17 14.64 19.02
C GLU A 111 -10.56 16.06 18.56
N LYS A 112 -11.20 16.21 17.41
CA LYS A 112 -11.59 17.53 16.86
C LYS A 112 -12.91 18.03 17.42
N GLU A 113 -13.85 17.14 17.73
CA GLU A 113 -15.18 17.54 18.20
C GLU A 113 -15.16 18.27 19.56
N PRO A 114 -14.38 17.85 20.57
CA PRO A 114 -14.28 18.56 21.84
C PRO A 114 -13.74 19.99 21.66
N ARG A 115 -12.66 20.13 20.88
CA ARG A 115 -12.03 21.43 20.59
C ARG A 115 -12.99 22.40 19.89
N ARG A 116 -13.76 21.90 18.92
CA ARG A 116 -14.78 22.72 18.22
C ARG A 116 -15.85 23.29 19.15
N LYS A 117 -16.25 22.56 20.20
CA LYS A 117 -17.25 23.06 21.16
C LYS A 117 -16.63 24.10 22.10
N ASP A 118 -15.37 23.92 22.49
CA ASP A 118 -14.66 24.87 23.34
C ASP A 118 -14.46 26.23 22.62
N ASP A 119 -14.04 26.22 21.34
CA ASP A 119 -13.86 27.43 20.53
C ASP A 119 -15.18 28.19 20.31
N ARG A 120 -16.27 27.45 20.07
CA ARG A 120 -17.62 28.03 19.93
C ARG A 120 -18.10 28.64 21.23
N ALA A 121 -17.90 27.94 22.35
CA ALA A 121 -18.27 28.46 23.66
C ALA A 121 -17.52 29.75 23.96
N LEU A 122 -16.23 29.82 23.65
CA LEU A 122 -15.43 31.03 23.79
C LEU A 122 -15.97 32.18 22.94
N SER A 123 -16.26 31.92 21.66
CA SER A 123 -16.82 32.90 20.72
C SER A 123 -18.15 33.46 21.21
N MET A 124 -19.02 32.62 21.76
CA MET A 124 -20.30 33.05 22.35
C MET A 124 -20.09 33.88 23.62
N CYS A 125 -19.20 33.47 24.51
CA CYS A 125 -18.89 34.24 25.72
C CYS A 125 -18.36 35.65 25.35
N LEU A 126 -17.50 35.75 24.34
CA LEU A 126 -17.00 37.02 23.81
C LEU A 126 -18.16 37.90 23.28
N GLY A 127 -19.03 37.32 22.44
CA GLY A 127 -20.17 38.04 21.87
C GLY A 127 -21.18 38.53 22.92
N ILE A 128 -21.42 37.74 23.96
CA ILE A 128 -22.35 38.09 25.05
C ILE A 128 -21.81 39.24 25.91
N LYS A 129 -20.53 39.20 26.28
CA LYS A 129 -19.95 40.21 27.18
C LYS A 129 -19.71 41.55 26.46
N GLY A 130 -19.43 41.50 25.16
CA GLY A 130 -18.97 42.66 24.39
C GLY A 130 -17.46 42.92 24.54
N SER A 131 -16.94 43.85 23.75
CA SER A 131 -15.50 44.14 23.58
C SER A 131 -14.80 44.80 24.78
N SER A 132 -15.50 45.03 25.89
CA SER A 132 -15.00 45.85 27.02
C SER A 132 -14.09 45.11 28.01
N TYR A 133 -13.80 43.82 27.81
CA TYR A 133 -13.04 43.00 28.77
C TYR A 133 -11.88 42.30 28.07
N SER A 134 -10.66 42.48 28.58
CA SER A 134 -9.43 41.95 27.97
C SER A 134 -9.22 40.45 28.21
N HIS A 135 -9.94 39.84 29.15
CA HIS A 135 -9.72 38.44 29.56
C HIS A 135 -11.04 37.70 29.75
N ILE A 136 -11.59 37.18 28.65
CA ILE A 136 -12.74 36.28 28.66
C ILE A 136 -12.24 34.86 28.42
N LYS A 137 -12.73 33.91 29.23
CA LYS A 137 -12.48 32.48 29.08
C LYS A 137 -13.80 31.73 29.04
N SER A 138 -13.84 30.66 28.25
CA SER A 138 -14.89 29.65 28.37
C SER A 138 -14.31 28.40 28.98
N VAL A 139 -14.97 27.86 30.00
CA VAL A 139 -14.50 26.69 30.76
C VAL A 139 -15.56 25.62 30.68
N ARG A 140 -15.19 24.42 30.25
CA ARG A 140 -16.12 23.30 30.19
C ARG A 140 -16.54 22.89 31.61
N ARG A 141 -17.83 22.67 31.80
CA ARG A 141 -18.41 22.19 33.05
C ARG A 141 -18.77 20.72 32.91
N ASN A 142 -18.24 19.88 33.79
CA ASN A 142 -18.64 18.49 33.85
C ASN A 142 -20.01 18.35 34.52
N CYS A 143 -20.96 17.77 33.80
CA CYS A 143 -22.32 17.52 34.23
C CYS A 143 -22.45 16.58 35.43
N THR A 144 -21.44 15.75 35.71
CA THR A 144 -21.47 14.84 36.86
C THR A 144 -21.16 15.55 38.18
N SER A 145 -20.62 16.77 38.12
CA SER A 145 -20.29 17.56 39.29
C SER A 145 -21.44 18.51 39.67
N LYS A 146 -21.79 18.57 40.96
CA LYS A 146 -22.72 19.60 41.49
C LYS A 146 -22.07 20.99 41.59
N THR A 147 -20.87 21.15 41.04
CA THR A 147 -20.10 22.40 41.07
C THR A 147 -20.78 23.46 40.20
N THR A 148 -20.85 24.69 40.70
CA THR A 148 -21.39 25.84 39.97
C THR A 148 -20.36 26.42 39.02
N CYS A 149 -20.81 27.14 37.99
CA CYS A 149 -19.90 27.86 37.10
C CYS A 149 -19.11 28.96 37.82
N GLY A 150 -19.68 29.59 38.85
CA GLY A 150 -18.94 30.51 39.71
C GLY A 150 -17.73 29.87 40.39
N SER A 151 -17.89 28.67 40.95
CA SER A 151 -16.78 27.93 41.56
C SER A 151 -15.78 27.42 40.53
N ILE A 152 -16.25 27.04 39.34
CA ILE A 152 -15.37 26.61 38.23
C ILE A 152 -14.47 27.76 37.76
N CYS A 153 -15.03 28.97 37.56
CA CYS A 153 -14.23 30.13 37.14
C CYS A 153 -13.15 30.45 38.18
N LYS A 154 -13.50 30.46 39.47
CA LYS A 154 -12.53 30.67 40.57
C LYS A 154 -11.48 29.56 40.64
N GLY A 155 -11.87 28.31 40.38
CA GLY A 155 -10.94 27.18 40.34
C GLY A 155 -9.92 27.25 39.21
N VAL A 156 -10.23 27.95 38.11
CA VAL A 156 -9.27 28.23 37.04
C VAL A 156 -8.33 29.37 37.42
N ASP A 157 -8.87 30.45 37.98
CA ASP A 157 -8.11 31.58 38.52
C ASP A 157 -9.03 32.32 39.50
N ASN A 158 -8.56 32.51 40.74
CA ASN A 158 -9.34 33.11 41.82
C ASN A 158 -9.82 34.55 41.50
N SER A 159 -9.20 35.24 40.54
CA SER A 159 -9.63 36.55 40.06
C SER A 159 -10.76 36.51 39.04
N LEU A 160 -11.11 35.34 38.49
CA LEU A 160 -12.17 35.21 37.50
C LEU A 160 -13.54 35.13 38.15
N GLN A 161 -14.49 35.82 37.53
CA GLN A 161 -15.91 35.81 37.86
C GLN A 161 -16.71 35.17 36.73
N CYS A 162 -17.77 34.45 37.09
CA CYS A 162 -18.73 33.97 36.09
C CYS A 162 -19.71 35.10 35.77
N PHE A 163 -19.96 35.33 34.48
CA PHE A 163 -20.99 36.30 34.03
C PHE A 163 -22.12 35.67 33.23
N ASN A 164 -21.89 34.47 32.70
CA ASN A 164 -22.90 33.72 31.96
C ASN A 164 -22.56 32.22 31.96
N ALA A 165 -23.53 31.40 31.63
CA ALA A 165 -23.32 29.98 31.38
C ALA A 165 -24.10 29.54 30.14
N LEU A 166 -23.57 28.54 29.44
CA LEU A 166 -24.08 28.07 28.15
C LEU A 166 -24.39 26.57 28.21
N HIS A 167 -25.44 26.16 27.51
CA HIS A 167 -25.58 24.78 27.03
C HIS A 167 -25.31 24.76 25.54
N LEU A 168 -24.18 24.19 25.13
CA LEU A 168 -23.94 23.88 23.73
C LEU A 168 -24.54 22.50 23.41
N TYR A 169 -25.53 22.48 22.52
CA TYR A 169 -26.11 21.23 22.02
C TYR A 169 -25.19 20.60 20.98
N GLY A 170 -25.18 19.27 20.94
CA GLY A 170 -24.51 18.49 19.90
C GLY A 170 -25.51 17.63 19.14
N ARG A 171 -25.73 17.93 17.87
CA ARG A 171 -26.14 16.92 16.89
C ARG A 171 -25.28 17.09 15.65
N SER A 172 -24.42 16.09 15.44
CA SER A 172 -23.66 15.69 14.25
C SER A 172 -23.03 16.77 13.37
N GLU A 173 -21.96 16.37 12.68
CA GLU A 173 -21.15 17.19 11.77
C GLU A 173 -21.91 17.83 10.59
N SER A 174 -23.21 17.54 10.45
CA SER A 174 -24.07 17.87 9.33
C SER A 174 -24.88 19.16 9.46
N VAL A 175 -24.95 19.80 10.64
CA VAL A 175 -25.74 21.02 10.81
C VAL A 175 -24.81 22.21 11.07
N ALA A 176 -24.74 23.11 10.09
CA ALA A 176 -23.97 24.36 10.13
C ALA A 176 -24.34 25.30 11.31
N TYR A 177 -25.41 24.98 12.04
CA TYR A 177 -25.91 25.73 13.19
C TYR A 177 -25.94 24.84 14.43
N SER A 178 -24.99 25.05 15.32
CA SER A 178 -25.09 24.52 16.68
C SER A 178 -26.04 25.39 17.46
N SER A 179 -27.16 24.84 17.91
CA SER A 179 -28.00 25.54 18.87
C SER A 179 -27.25 25.66 20.20
N ALA A 180 -27.41 26.81 20.84
CA ALA A 180 -26.93 27.05 22.19
C ALA A 180 -28.04 27.67 23.01
N HIS A 181 -28.15 27.25 24.27
CA HIS A 181 -28.99 27.92 25.24
C HIS A 181 -28.12 28.78 26.15
N VAL A 182 -28.49 30.05 26.29
CA VAL A 182 -27.79 31.03 27.14
C VAL A 182 -28.59 31.17 28.43
N TYR A 183 -28.00 30.86 29.57
CA TYR A 183 -28.68 30.92 30.87
C TYR A 183 -28.61 32.30 31.53
N GLY A 184 -27.78 33.20 31.01
CA GLY A 184 -27.50 34.48 31.66
C GLY A 184 -26.78 34.29 33.00
N ASN A 185 -26.86 35.31 33.86
CA ASN A 185 -26.24 35.28 35.18
C ASN A 185 -26.82 34.17 36.08
N GLY A 186 -28.09 33.80 35.88
CA GLY A 186 -28.72 32.68 36.60
C GLY A 186 -28.04 31.33 36.38
N GLY A 187 -27.37 31.16 35.24
CA GLY A 187 -26.58 29.97 34.94
C GLY A 187 -25.31 29.82 35.78
N CYS A 188 -24.77 30.92 36.30
CA CYS A 188 -23.53 30.89 37.08
C CYS A 188 -23.65 30.13 38.40
N SER A 189 -24.86 30.12 38.98
CA SER A 189 -25.19 29.43 40.24
C SER A 189 -25.88 28.09 40.03
N ALA A 190 -26.10 27.67 38.78
CA ALA A 190 -26.76 26.41 38.48
C ALA A 190 -25.91 25.21 38.93
N THR A 191 -26.54 24.25 39.61
CA THR A 191 -25.93 23.00 40.08
C THR A 191 -26.37 21.78 39.27
N TYR A 192 -27.37 21.92 38.40
CA TYR A 192 -27.89 20.88 37.51
C TYR A 192 -27.10 20.81 36.19
N CYS A 193 -27.24 19.71 35.43
CA CYS A 193 -26.60 19.47 34.13
C CYS A 193 -27.28 20.24 32.97
N GLY A 194 -27.66 21.50 33.23
CA GLY A 194 -28.10 22.42 32.19
C GLY A 194 -26.88 23.06 31.53
N PRO A 195 -26.20 24.01 32.19
CA PRO A 195 -25.00 24.60 31.61
C PRO A 195 -23.83 23.61 31.54
N ASN A 196 -23.27 23.41 30.35
CA ASN A 196 -22.08 22.61 30.09
C ASN A 196 -20.83 23.43 29.75
N TYR A 197 -20.96 24.77 29.65
CA TYR A 197 -19.85 25.72 29.62
C TYR A 197 -20.11 26.92 30.54
N CYS A 198 -19.04 27.44 31.12
CA CYS A 198 -19.02 28.60 31.99
C CYS A 198 -18.28 29.75 31.30
N CYS A 199 -18.92 30.91 31.18
CA CYS A 199 -18.28 32.12 30.68
C CYS A 199 -17.67 32.89 31.86
N CYS A 200 -16.35 32.93 31.89
CA CYS A 200 -15.56 33.57 32.92
C CYS A 200 -14.92 34.85 32.39
N PHE A 201 -14.82 35.87 33.22
CA PHE A 201 -14.10 37.10 32.91
C PHE A 201 -13.26 37.54 34.11
N LYS A 202 -12.19 38.29 33.84
CA LYS A 202 -11.43 39.00 34.86
C LYS A 202 -11.97 40.41 35.03
#